data_AF-A0A1U7HL50-F1
#
_entry.id   AF-A0A1U7HL50-F1
#
_cell.length_a   1.000
_cell.length_b   1.000
_cell.length_c   1.000
_cell.angle_alpha   90.00
_cell.angle_beta   90.00
_cell.angle_gamma   90.00
#
_symmetry.space_group_name_H-M   'P 1'
#
loop_
_entity.id
_entity.type
_entity.pdbx_description
1 polymer ?
#
loop_
_entity_poly.entity_id
_entity_poly.type
_entity_poly.pdbx_seq_one_letter_code
_entity_poly.pdbx_strand_id
1 'polypeptide(L)'
;MIQVLPKNLSFAEYLAYDDRTDTRYELVYAARYMSTPKLPTISVYQLSEGEYQVLQFRGAERIISATFPDLILTAEQVFVGR
;
A
#
# COMPACT_ATOMS: atom_id res chain seq x y z
N MET A 1 -21.15 -7.84 42.38
CA MET A 1 -21.65 -8.15 41.01
C MET A 1 -21.95 -6.82 40.34
N ILE A 2 -21.20 -6.44 39.29
CA ILE A 2 -21.46 -5.21 38.52
C ILE A 2 -22.14 -5.66 37.22
N GLN A 3 -23.42 -5.38 37.06
CA GLN A 3 -24.08 -5.55 35.77
C GLN A 3 -23.71 -4.34 34.90
N VAL A 4 -22.88 -4.55 33.89
CA VAL A 4 -22.67 -3.58 32.80
C VAL A 4 -23.77 -3.83 31.76
N LEU A 5 -24.82 -3.02 31.78
CA LEU A 5 -25.74 -2.97 30.64
C LEU A 5 -24.95 -2.45 29.43
N PRO A 6 -25.02 -3.11 28.25
CA PRO A 6 -24.42 -2.58 27.04
C PRO A 6 -25.15 -1.28 26.70
N LYS A 7 -24.54 -0.14 26.98
CA LYS A 7 -25.05 1.15 26.52
C LYS A 7 -24.70 1.27 25.04
N ASN A 8 -25.71 1.21 24.18
CA ASN A 8 -25.59 1.49 22.75
C ASN A 8 -25.42 3.01 22.54
N LEU A 9 -24.24 3.56 22.86
CA LEU A 9 -23.92 4.96 22.59
C LEU A 9 -23.94 5.21 21.08
N SER A 10 -24.60 6.30 20.67
CA SER A 10 -24.50 6.79 19.30
C SER A 10 -23.11 7.38 19.05
N PHE A 11 -22.66 7.40 17.80
CA PHE A 11 -21.32 7.88 17.41
C PHE A 11 -21.03 9.32 17.89
N ALA A 12 -22.07 10.16 17.92
CA ALA A 12 -21.96 11.53 18.44
C ALA A 12 -21.70 11.58 19.95
N GLU A 13 -22.22 10.63 20.73
CA GLU A 13 -21.97 10.54 22.17
C GLU A 13 -20.57 9.98 22.46
N TYR A 14 -20.03 9.11 21.59
CA TYR A 14 -18.66 8.61 21.72
C TYR A 14 -17.62 9.74 21.58
N LEU A 15 -17.84 10.67 20.64
CA LEU A 15 -16.94 11.80 20.40
C LEU A 15 -16.90 12.81 21.56
N ALA A 16 -17.98 12.87 22.35
CA ALA A 16 -18.10 13.73 23.52
C ALA A 16 -17.83 12.97 24.84
N TYR A 17 -17.44 11.70 24.78
CA TYR A 17 -17.16 10.88 25.96
C TYR A 17 -15.84 11.32 26.60
N ASP A 18 -15.95 12.10 27.68
CA ASP A 18 -14.82 12.51 28.52
C ASP A 18 -14.75 11.59 29.74
N ASP A 19 -13.85 10.61 29.70
CA ASP A 19 -13.61 9.67 30.82
C ASP A 19 -12.73 10.29 31.93
N ARG A 20 -12.45 11.61 31.87
CA ARG A 20 -11.44 12.31 32.69
C ARG A 20 -10.02 11.76 32.59
N THR A 21 -9.79 10.80 31.69
CA THR A 21 -8.45 10.43 31.26
C THR A 21 -8.09 11.39 30.12
N ASP A 22 -6.87 11.92 30.14
CA ASP A 22 -6.32 12.83 29.12
C ASP A 22 -6.11 12.12 27.76
N THR A 23 -7.03 11.26 27.35
CA THR A 23 -6.93 10.45 26.14
C THR A 23 -7.97 10.94 25.14
N ARG A 24 -7.57 11.93 24.34
CA ARG A 24 -8.38 12.40 23.21
C ARG A 24 -8.23 11.43 22.05
N TYR A 25 -9.28 10.70 21.74
CA TYR A 25 -9.31 9.82 20.57
C TYR A 25 -9.55 10.65 19.31
N GLU A 26 -8.47 11.11 18.67
CA GLU A 26 -8.54 11.66 17.31
C GLU A 26 -8.72 10.52 16.31
N LEU A 27 -9.81 10.55 15.54
CA LEU A 27 -9.98 9.67 14.39
C LEU A 27 -9.02 10.10 13.29
N VAL A 28 -7.82 9.53 13.27
CA VAL A 28 -6.91 9.65 12.14
C VAL A 28 -7.42 8.76 11.01
N TYR A 29 -8.45 9.25 10.31
CA TYR A 29 -8.84 8.68 9.03
C TYR A 29 -7.68 8.94 8.07
N ALA A 30 -6.86 7.93 7.82
CA ALA A 30 -5.78 7.99 6.85
C ALA A 30 -6.38 8.15 5.44
N ALA A 31 -6.81 9.36 5.11
CA ALA A 31 -7.20 9.82 3.79
C ALA A 31 -5.98 9.92 2.84
N ARG A 32 -4.97 9.07 3.02
CA ARG A 32 -4.02 8.69 1.97
C ARG A 32 -4.62 7.53 1.17
N TYR A 33 -5.87 7.72 0.76
CA TYR A 33 -6.46 6.92 -0.31
C TYR A 33 -5.66 7.25 -1.56
N MET A 34 -4.87 6.27 -1.95
CA MET A 34 -4.05 6.21 -3.14
C MET A 34 -4.90 6.48 -4.38
N SER A 35 -5.15 7.75 -4.69
CA SER A 35 -5.84 8.19 -5.90
C SER A 35 -4.80 8.73 -6.87
N THR A 36 -3.73 7.95 -7.08
CA THR A 36 -2.99 8.02 -8.34
C THR A 36 -3.08 6.64 -8.91
N PRO A 37 -3.64 6.44 -10.13
CA PRO A 37 -3.48 5.17 -10.80
C PRO A 37 -1.97 4.93 -10.88
N LYS A 38 -1.47 3.96 -10.10
CA LYS A 38 -0.07 3.59 -10.16
C LYS A 38 0.14 3.14 -11.59
N LEU A 39 0.89 3.92 -12.35
CA LEU A 39 1.24 3.58 -13.72
C LEU A 39 1.76 2.14 -13.72
N PRO A 40 1.31 1.30 -14.67
CA PRO A 40 1.72 -0.09 -14.75
C PRO A 40 3.26 -0.13 -14.81
N THR A 41 3.87 -0.64 -13.73
CA THR A 41 5.31 -0.63 -13.50
C THR A 41 5.74 -2.05 -13.18
N ILE A 42 6.75 -2.55 -13.90
CA ILE A 42 7.41 -3.81 -13.60
C ILE A 42 8.65 -3.52 -12.77
N SER A 43 8.79 -4.21 -11.64
CA SER A 43 10.00 -4.15 -10.80
C SER A 43 10.75 -5.47 -10.91
N VAL A 44 11.98 -5.45 -11.41
CA VAL A 44 12.88 -6.60 -11.43
C VAL A 44 13.82 -6.50 -10.25
N TYR A 45 13.88 -7.56 -9.45
CA TYR A 45 14.81 -7.68 -8.34
C TYR A 45 16.00 -8.52 -8.77
N GLN A 46 17.19 -7.97 -8.57
CA GLN A 46 18.44 -8.62 -8.90
C GLN A 46 19.32 -8.67 -7.66
N LEU A 47 19.82 -9.85 -7.32
CA LEU A 47 20.78 -10.01 -6.24
C LEU A 47 22.17 -9.68 -6.78
N SER A 48 22.78 -8.61 -6.27
CA SER A 48 24.14 -8.19 -6.61
C SER A 48 24.90 -7.86 -5.33
N GLU A 49 26.11 -8.41 -5.16
CA GLU A 49 26.97 -8.20 -3.98
C GLU A 49 26.28 -8.46 -2.62
N GLY A 50 25.31 -9.38 -2.59
CA GLY A 50 24.56 -9.73 -1.38
C GLY A 50 23.36 -8.84 -1.08
N GLU A 51 23.06 -7.85 -1.92
CA GLU A 51 21.91 -6.96 -1.80
C GLU A 51 20.95 -7.09 -2.98
N TYR A 52 19.65 -6.97 -2.71
CA TYR A 52 18.63 -6.94 -3.75
C TYR A 52 18.51 -5.53 -4.32
N GLN A 53 19.01 -5.33 -5.53
CA GLN A 53 18.79 -4.12 -6.31
C GLN A 53 17.47 -4.23 -7.06
N VAL A 54 16.71 -3.13 -7.08
CA VAL A 54 15.45 -3.05 -7.81
C VAL A 54 15.60 -2.16 -9.04
N LEU A 55 15.20 -2.68 -10.19
CA LEU A 55 15.07 -1.93 -11.44
C LEU A 55 13.59 -1.82 -11.79
N GLN A 56 13.14 -0.61 -12.08
CA GLN A 56 11.75 -0.34 -12.43
C GLN A 56 11.65 0.01 -13.91
N PHE A 57 10.72 -0.64 -14.61
CA PHE A 57 10.46 -0.45 -16.04
C PHE A 57 8.98 -0.10 -16.25
N ARG A 58 8.69 0.84 -17.14
CA ARG A 58 7.34 1.34 -17.44
C ARG A 58 7.18 1.53 -18.94
N GLY A 59 5.94 1.46 -19.44
CA GLY A 59 5.68 1.75 -20.85
C GLY A 59 6.47 0.82 -21.78
N ALA A 60 7.10 1.42 -22.79
CA ALA A 60 7.93 0.72 -23.78
C ALA A 60 9.36 0.43 -23.30
N GLU A 61 9.69 0.66 -22.01
CA GLU A 61 11.00 0.33 -21.47
C GLU A 61 11.26 -1.17 -21.57
N ARG A 62 12.42 -1.52 -22.12
CA ARG A 62 12.87 -2.91 -22.25
C ARG A 62 13.31 -3.42 -20.88
N ILE A 63 12.74 -4.55 -20.47
CA ILE A 63 13.07 -5.20 -19.21
C ILE A 63 14.46 -5.83 -19.34
N ILE A 64 15.40 -5.37 -18.52
CA ILE A 64 16.75 -5.94 -18.45
C ILE A 64 16.81 -6.89 -17.26
N SER A 65 17.20 -8.14 -17.51
CA SER A 65 17.41 -9.14 -16.48
C SER A 65 18.78 -9.80 -16.68
N ALA A 66 19.58 -9.86 -15.61
CA ALA A 66 20.85 -10.57 -15.63
C ALA A 66 20.68 -12.08 -15.82
N THR A 67 19.56 -12.64 -15.35
CA THR A 67 19.26 -14.08 -15.52
C THR A 67 18.83 -14.41 -16.94
N PHE A 68 18.19 -13.47 -17.63
CA PHE A 68 17.69 -13.63 -18.99
C PHE A 68 18.14 -12.44 -19.86
N PRO A 69 19.41 -12.40 -20.29
CA PRO A 69 19.94 -11.28 -21.06
C PRO A 69 19.29 -11.16 -22.45
N ASP A 70 18.78 -12.26 -23.00
CA ASP A 70 18.07 -12.29 -24.28
C ASP A 70 16.58 -11.97 -24.15
N LEU A 71 16.10 -11.56 -22.96
CA LEU A 71 14.70 -11.17 -22.78
C LEU A 71 14.41 -9.91 -23.62
N ILE A 72 13.61 -10.09 -24.68
CA ILE A 72 13.14 -9.00 -25.54
C ILE A 72 11.68 -8.72 -25.20
N LEU A 73 11.43 -8.20 -23.99
CA LEU A 73 10.09 -7.80 -23.55
C LEU A 73 10.10 -6.38 -23.00
N THR A 74 9.04 -5.64 -23.28
CA THR A 74 8.78 -4.32 -22.67
C THR A 74 7.78 -4.44 -21.54
N ALA A 75 7.78 -3.48 -20.61
CA ALA A 75 6.82 -3.45 -19.50
C ALA A 75 5.37 -3.49 -20.02
N GLU A 76 5.04 -2.73 -21.07
CA GLU A 76 3.73 -2.75 -21.73
C GLU A 76 3.33 -4.12 -22.27
N GLN A 77 4.25 -4.86 -22.90
CA GLN A 77 3.95 -6.20 -23.41
C GLN A 77 3.59 -7.19 -22.32
N VAL A 78 4.14 -7.03 -21.11
CA VAL A 78 3.77 -7.84 -19.94
C VAL A 78 2.33 -7.56 -19.50
N PHE A 79 1.90 -6.29 -19.55
CA PHE A 79 0.53 -5.91 -19.18
C PHE A 79 -0.50 -6.19 -20.28
N VAL A 80 -0.08 -6.23 -21.54
CA VAL A 80 -0.94 -6.48 -22.71
C VAL A 80 -1.13 -7.99 -23.00
N GLY A 81 -0.53 -8.87 -22.18
CA GLY A 81 -0.60 -10.33 -22.29
C GLY A 81 -2.03 -10.84 -22.50
N ARG A 82 -2.29 -11.34 -23.71
CA ARG A 82 -3.55 -11.92 -24.17
C ARG A 82 -3.53 -13.43 -24.01
#